data_AF-A0A953M0T7-F1
#
_entry.id   AF-A0A953M0T7-F1
#
_cell.length_a   1.000
_cell.length_b   1.000
_cell.length_c   1.000
_cell.angle_alpha   90.00
_cell.angle_beta   90.00
_cell.angle_gamma   90.00
#
_symmetry.space_group_name_H-M   'P 1'
#
loop_
_entity.id
_entity.type
_entity.pdbx_description
1 polymer ?
#
loop_
_entity_poly.entity_id
_entity_poly.type
_entity_poly.pdbx_seq_one_letter_code
_entity_poly.pdbx_strand_id
1 'polypeptide(L)'
;MPHKAKGSIALLFALFLFSCAGGSSGNGAQEESGLSAAYPSASPYYFIAVHMEPYHSQPLQKERIADEYCLLETMVEKANGYTMKLTLMFSVPWVEYIMESPERIAEVQQWQEQGHEIAVHHHDIYGGTWDGFTEYSSEEAVRLRTERAGSAEEYRGTLADLMAVLGKTPFSFRSGCTNEEYDKNSMPDEIICSTCSGYAGFGEPGTTLADKENPDRGRNAFITTGMWKGIRRKWLSHFLIDSDLNRKDAQDTFSSMEGGEVFGGLMHSQKDELSPFISFLEFLHEKDPSGGKSRTVSEIINGGILPEREIAVPRYLEEYKDFFL
;
A
#
# COMPACT_ATOMS: atom_id res chain seq x y z
N MET A 1 -25.58 9.89 60.88
CA MET A 1 -24.52 10.91 60.76
C MET A 1 -23.92 10.82 59.35
N PRO A 2 -23.52 11.93 58.71
CA PRO A 2 -24.33 12.53 57.64
C PRO A 2 -23.63 12.68 56.27
N HIS A 3 -24.42 13.10 55.26
CA HIS A 3 -24.09 14.06 54.18
C HIS A 3 -22.91 13.75 53.24
N LYS A 4 -23.12 13.59 51.93
CA LYS A 4 -23.21 14.64 50.85
C LYS A 4 -22.71 13.93 49.57
N ALA A 5 -22.99 14.31 48.32
CA ALA A 5 -23.93 15.24 47.72
C ALA A 5 -23.99 14.88 46.22
N LYS A 6 -25.12 15.22 45.60
CA LYS A 6 -25.36 15.25 44.15
C LYS A 6 -24.48 16.33 43.52
N GLY A 7 -23.90 16.02 42.36
CA GLY A 7 -23.32 16.99 41.43
C GLY A 7 -23.90 16.78 40.04
N SER A 8 -24.95 17.52 39.71
CA SER A 8 -25.48 17.66 38.35
C SER A 8 -24.60 18.64 37.59
N ILE A 9 -24.07 18.21 36.44
CA ILE A 9 -23.41 19.10 35.48
C ILE A 9 -24.50 19.68 34.57
N ALA A 10 -24.72 20.99 34.70
CA ALA A 10 -25.57 21.76 33.81
C ALA A 10 -24.79 22.06 32.52
N LEU A 11 -25.33 21.62 31.38
CA LEU A 11 -24.87 21.98 30.05
C LEU A 11 -25.46 23.36 29.70
N LEU A 12 -24.63 24.40 29.65
CA LEU A 12 -25.03 25.74 29.20
C LEU A 12 -24.77 25.85 27.69
N PHE A 13 -25.86 25.88 26.92
CA PHE A 13 -25.87 26.29 25.52
C PHE A 13 -25.61 27.80 25.42
N ALA A 14 -24.56 28.20 24.70
CA ALA A 14 -24.39 29.57 24.25
C ALA A 14 -24.59 29.61 22.72
N LEU A 15 -25.79 30.01 22.32
CA LEU A 15 -26.16 30.40 20.96
C LEU A 15 -25.59 31.80 20.71
N PHE A 16 -24.67 31.96 19.77
CA PHE A 16 -24.32 33.28 19.24
C PHE A 16 -25.04 33.47 17.90
N LEU A 17 -26.15 34.22 17.96
CA LEU A 17 -26.78 34.85 16.81
C LEU A 17 -26.23 36.27 16.71
N PHE A 18 -25.44 36.55 15.67
CA PHE A 18 -25.25 37.91 15.18
C PHE A 18 -25.86 38.01 13.79
N SER A 19 -26.97 38.76 13.73
CA SER A 19 -27.53 39.30 12.51
C SER A 19 -27.32 40.81 12.57
N CYS A 20 -26.67 41.38 11.55
CA CYS A 20 -26.87 42.76 11.15
C CYS A 20 -26.71 42.82 9.63
N ALA A 21 -27.82 43.11 8.96
CA ALA A 21 -27.87 43.56 7.58
C ALA A 21 -27.34 45.00 7.47
N GLY A 22 -26.76 45.33 6.32
CA GLY A 22 -26.41 46.70 5.95
C GLY A 22 -25.79 46.74 4.56
N GLY A 23 -26.60 47.04 3.54
CA GLY A 23 -26.14 47.30 2.19
C GLY A 23 -25.66 48.74 2.01
N SER A 24 -24.79 48.96 1.02
CA SER A 24 -24.86 50.10 0.10
C SER A 24 -23.81 49.96 -1.00
N SER A 25 -24.27 50.14 -2.24
CA SER A 25 -23.50 50.28 -3.47
C SER A 25 -22.59 51.51 -3.44
N GLY A 26 -21.47 51.44 -4.17
CA GLY A 26 -20.61 52.59 -4.45
C GLY A 26 -19.44 52.24 -5.36
N ASN A 27 -19.49 52.72 -6.60
CA ASN A 27 -18.50 52.54 -7.67
C ASN A 27 -17.07 52.90 -7.27
N GLY A 28 -16.13 52.03 -7.63
CA GLY A 28 -14.70 52.34 -7.71
C GLY A 28 -14.05 51.46 -8.77
N ALA A 29 -13.69 52.05 -9.90
CA ALA A 29 -12.83 51.42 -10.89
C ALA A 29 -11.47 51.13 -10.25
N GLN A 30 -11.06 49.86 -10.25
CA GLN A 30 -9.69 49.46 -9.96
C GLN A 30 -9.21 48.51 -11.04
N GLU A 31 -8.02 48.84 -11.53
CA GLU A 31 -7.15 48.11 -12.44
C GLU A 31 -7.19 46.60 -12.20
N GLU A 32 -7.59 45.85 -13.24
CA GLU A 32 -7.28 44.43 -13.37
C GLU A 32 -5.78 44.27 -13.61
N SER A 33 -5.00 44.44 -12.54
CA SER A 33 -3.70 43.80 -12.45
C SER A 33 -3.97 42.30 -12.29
N GLY A 34 -3.71 41.56 -13.38
CA GLY A 34 -3.78 40.11 -13.41
C GLY A 34 -2.77 39.51 -12.45
N LEU A 35 -3.15 39.42 -11.18
CA LEU A 35 -2.61 38.43 -10.25
C LEU A 35 -3.11 37.09 -10.77
N SER A 36 -2.26 36.45 -11.58
CA SER A 36 -2.23 35.00 -11.67
C SER A 36 -2.10 34.49 -10.24
N ALA A 37 -3.22 34.16 -9.62
CA ALA A 37 -3.24 33.27 -8.47
C ALA A 37 -2.65 31.96 -8.99
N ALA A 38 -1.33 31.82 -8.85
CA ALA A 38 -0.70 30.53 -8.81
C ALA A 38 -1.35 29.83 -7.62
N TYR A 39 -2.43 29.11 -7.88
CA TYR A 39 -2.83 28.01 -7.02
C TYR A 39 -1.53 27.22 -6.82
N PRO A 40 -0.99 27.09 -5.59
CA PRO A 40 0.09 26.15 -5.39
C PRO A 40 -0.43 24.84 -5.99
N SER A 41 0.27 24.32 -7.00
CA SER A 41 -0.10 23.03 -7.58
C SER A 41 -0.25 22.11 -6.40
N ALA A 42 -1.47 21.61 -6.16
CA ALA A 42 -1.74 20.89 -4.93
C ALA A 42 -0.67 19.77 -4.81
N SER A 43 -0.14 19.50 -3.62
CA SER A 43 0.80 18.39 -3.48
C SER A 43 0.09 17.08 -3.89
N PRO A 44 0.75 16.16 -4.60
CA PRO A 44 0.16 14.87 -4.97
C PRO A 44 -0.25 14.08 -3.73
N TYR A 45 -1.18 13.16 -3.90
CA TYR A 45 -1.48 12.15 -2.89
C TYR A 45 -0.36 11.10 -2.87
N TYR A 46 -0.28 10.30 -1.80
CA TYR A 46 0.67 9.19 -1.76
C TYR A 46 0.16 8.03 -0.92
N PHE A 47 0.67 6.84 -1.24
CA PHE A 47 0.64 5.67 -0.38
C PHE A 47 2.03 5.08 -0.21
N ILE A 48 2.21 4.40 0.92
CA ILE A 48 3.42 3.66 1.23
C ILE A 48 3.00 2.23 1.56
N ALA A 49 3.46 1.29 0.75
CA ALA A 49 3.31 -0.14 0.98
C ALA A 49 4.55 -0.67 1.71
N VAL A 50 4.34 -1.55 2.69
CA VAL A 50 5.40 -2.29 3.36
C VAL A 50 5.17 -3.78 3.12
N HIS A 51 6.10 -4.43 2.43
CA HIS A 51 6.10 -5.87 2.19
C HIS A 51 6.77 -6.61 3.34
N MET A 52 6.05 -7.57 3.89
CA MET A 52 6.54 -8.50 4.90
C MET A 52 6.83 -9.85 4.25
N GLU A 53 8.08 -10.03 3.86
CA GLU A 53 8.61 -11.17 3.10
C GLU A 53 8.27 -12.53 3.76
N PRO A 54 7.90 -13.55 2.96
CA PRO A 54 7.47 -14.84 3.49
C PRO A 54 8.59 -15.66 4.15
N TYR A 55 9.83 -15.56 3.67
CA TYR A 55 10.97 -16.40 4.11
C TYR A 55 10.65 -17.90 4.19
N HIS A 56 9.69 -18.37 3.39
CA HIS A 56 9.19 -19.74 3.48
C HIS A 56 10.32 -20.73 3.23
N SER A 57 10.37 -21.78 4.05
CA SER A 57 11.41 -22.82 4.02
C SER A 57 12.86 -22.31 4.20
N GLN A 58 13.07 -21.06 4.63
CA GLN A 58 14.41 -20.56 4.94
C GLN A 58 14.85 -20.92 6.37
N PRO A 59 16.16 -21.15 6.60
CA PRO A 59 16.70 -21.28 7.94
C PRO A 59 16.42 -20.03 8.78
N LEU A 60 16.10 -20.22 10.07
CA LEU A 60 15.86 -19.14 11.04
C LEU A 60 14.69 -18.21 10.65
N GLN A 61 13.72 -18.70 9.89
CA GLN A 61 12.54 -17.93 9.47
C GLN A 61 11.86 -17.21 10.65
N LYS A 62 11.64 -17.91 11.77
CA LYS A 62 10.91 -17.36 12.92
C LYS A 62 11.70 -16.25 13.62
N GLU A 63 13.00 -16.45 13.78
CA GLU A 63 13.91 -15.45 14.35
C GLU A 63 13.98 -14.22 13.45
N ARG A 64 14.07 -14.41 12.13
CA ARG A 64 14.08 -13.32 11.17
C ARG A 64 12.78 -12.51 11.17
N ILE A 65 11.62 -13.18 11.17
CA ILE A 65 10.32 -12.51 11.30
C ILE A 65 10.25 -11.73 12.62
N ALA A 66 10.75 -12.29 13.72
CA ALA A 66 10.76 -11.60 15.01
C ALA A 66 11.63 -10.32 14.98
N ASP A 67 12.83 -10.38 14.41
CA ASP A 67 13.71 -9.23 14.28
C ASP A 67 13.10 -8.14 13.37
N GLU A 68 12.51 -8.55 12.24
CA GLU A 68 11.88 -7.62 11.29
C GLU A 68 10.54 -7.07 11.80
N TYR A 69 9.85 -7.79 12.67
CA TYR A 69 8.66 -7.29 13.36
C TYR A 69 9.01 -6.08 14.24
N CYS A 70 10.14 -6.11 14.95
CA CYS A 70 10.62 -4.95 15.71
C CYS A 70 10.94 -3.74 14.81
N LEU A 71 11.42 -4.00 13.59
CA LEU A 71 11.63 -2.94 12.60
C LEU A 71 10.30 -2.37 12.11
N LEU A 72 9.31 -3.24 11.87
CA LEU A 72 7.96 -2.83 11.49
C LEU A 72 7.29 -1.96 12.56
N GLU A 73 7.42 -2.31 13.85
CA GLU A 73 6.97 -1.47 14.97
C GLU A 73 7.57 -0.06 14.88
N THR A 74 8.88 0.04 14.62
CA THR A 74 9.58 1.32 14.45
C THR A 74 9.06 2.10 13.24
N MET A 75 8.79 1.41 12.12
CA MET A 75 8.26 2.02 10.92
C MET A 75 6.85 2.59 11.15
N VAL A 76 5.99 1.83 11.83
CA VAL A 76 4.63 2.24 12.19
C VAL A 76 4.65 3.41 13.18
N GLU A 77 5.49 3.35 14.21
CA GLU A 77 5.65 4.46 15.17
C GLU A 77 6.06 5.75 14.47
N LYS A 78 7.04 5.67 13.56
CA LYS A 78 7.50 6.83 12.79
C LYS A 78 6.41 7.40 11.88
N ALA A 79 5.67 6.56 11.18
CA ALA A 79 4.56 6.98 10.32
C ALA A 79 3.45 7.66 11.14
N ASN A 80 3.08 7.08 12.29
CA ASN A 80 2.15 7.68 13.24
C ASN A 80 2.60 9.06 13.72
N GLY A 81 3.90 9.23 14.03
CA GLY A 81 4.49 10.51 14.42
C GLY A 81 4.31 11.62 13.37
N TYR A 82 4.12 11.26 12.09
CA TYR A 82 3.84 12.18 10.99
C TYR A 82 2.39 12.16 10.51
N THR A 83 1.49 11.48 11.23
CA THR A 83 0.07 11.31 10.84
C THR A 83 -0.06 10.67 9.45
N MET A 84 0.88 9.80 9.09
CA MET A 84 0.90 9.08 7.82
C MET A 84 0.39 7.67 7.98
N LYS A 85 -0.33 7.20 6.96
CA LYS A 85 -0.84 5.84 6.88
C LYS A 85 0.12 4.98 6.08
N LEU A 86 0.10 3.70 6.40
CA LEU A 86 0.86 2.65 5.72
C LEU A 86 -0.11 1.57 5.25
N THR A 87 0.22 0.90 4.16
CA THR A 87 -0.42 -0.35 3.75
C THR A 87 0.52 -1.49 4.11
N LEU A 88 0.20 -2.20 5.18
CA LEU A 88 1.00 -3.28 5.75
C LEU A 88 0.61 -4.59 5.07
N MET A 89 1.48 -5.10 4.19
CA MET A 89 1.24 -6.28 3.37
C MET A 89 1.88 -7.52 4.00
N PHE A 90 1.10 -8.32 4.72
CA PHE A 90 1.57 -9.53 5.38
C PHE A 90 1.50 -10.76 4.49
N SER A 91 2.59 -11.52 4.48
CA SER A 91 2.60 -12.90 4.01
C SER A 91 2.09 -13.87 5.07
N VAL A 92 1.79 -15.11 4.66
CA VAL A 92 1.25 -16.13 5.55
C VAL A 92 2.13 -16.40 6.78
N PRO A 93 3.46 -16.57 6.67
CA PRO A 93 4.31 -16.80 7.84
C PRO A 93 4.28 -15.66 8.87
N TRP A 94 4.13 -14.41 8.41
CA TRP A 94 3.96 -13.27 9.30
C TRP A 94 2.62 -13.30 10.02
N VAL A 95 1.53 -13.65 9.32
CA VAL A 95 0.22 -13.83 9.93
C VAL A 95 0.25 -14.94 10.97
N GLU A 96 0.89 -16.06 10.68
CA GLU A 96 1.07 -17.17 11.63
C GLU A 96 1.84 -16.70 12.86
N TYR A 97 2.94 -15.96 12.67
CA TYR A 97 3.70 -15.36 13.77
C TYR A 97 2.86 -14.40 14.64
N ILE A 98 2.08 -13.51 14.03
CA ILE A 98 1.18 -12.59 14.75
C ILE A 98 0.15 -13.38 15.57
N MET A 99 -0.49 -14.39 14.97
CA MET A 99 -1.55 -15.17 15.60
C MET A 99 -1.09 -16.04 16.78
N GLU A 100 0.22 -16.29 16.93
CA GLU A 100 0.80 -16.98 18.09
C GLU A 100 0.74 -16.17 19.39
N SER A 101 0.46 -14.85 19.36
CA SER A 101 0.42 -13.99 20.54
C SER A 101 -0.80 -13.05 20.52
N PRO A 102 -1.66 -13.08 21.56
CA PRO A 102 -2.77 -12.14 21.67
C PRO A 102 -2.30 -10.68 21.75
N GLU A 103 -1.10 -10.42 22.28
CA GLU A 103 -0.49 -9.09 22.31
C GLU A 103 -0.20 -8.59 20.90
N ARG A 104 0.42 -9.42 20.03
CA ARG A 104 0.66 -9.07 18.63
C ARG A 104 -0.63 -8.85 17.85
N ILE A 105 -1.66 -9.67 18.10
CA ILE A 105 -2.99 -9.46 17.50
C ILE A 105 -3.54 -8.09 17.89
N ALA A 106 -3.53 -7.77 19.19
CA ALA A 106 -4.04 -6.50 19.70
C ALA A 106 -3.27 -5.29 19.15
N GLU A 107 -1.95 -5.43 18.99
CA GLU A 107 -1.10 -4.39 18.41
C GLU A 107 -1.42 -4.14 16.93
N VAL A 108 -1.54 -5.19 16.11
CA VAL A 108 -1.92 -5.01 14.70
C VAL A 108 -3.33 -4.44 14.56
N GLN A 109 -4.26 -4.79 15.47
CA GLN A 109 -5.57 -4.12 15.56
C GLN A 109 -5.43 -2.64 15.90
N GLN A 110 -4.55 -2.28 16.83
CA GLN A 110 -4.26 -0.88 17.14
C GLN A 110 -3.69 -0.13 15.93
N TRP A 111 -2.82 -0.75 15.13
CA TRP A 111 -2.32 -0.15 13.89
C TRP A 111 -3.47 0.12 12.90
N GLN A 112 -4.46 -0.77 12.80
CA GLN A 112 -5.67 -0.52 12.01
C GLN A 112 -6.48 0.66 12.54
N GLU A 113 -6.66 0.75 13.85
CA GLU A 113 -7.39 1.86 14.49
C GLU A 113 -6.69 3.22 14.29
N GLN A 114 -5.36 3.21 14.16
CA GLN A 114 -4.53 4.37 13.79
C GLN A 114 -4.65 4.75 12.31
N GLY A 115 -5.30 3.91 11.49
CA GLY A 115 -5.59 4.17 10.09
C GLY A 115 -4.65 3.46 9.11
N HIS A 116 -3.77 2.56 9.58
CA HIS A 116 -3.00 1.70 8.69
C HIS A 116 -3.91 0.63 8.05
N GLU A 117 -3.61 0.25 6.82
CA GLU A 117 -4.31 -0.83 6.12
C GLU A 117 -3.57 -2.15 6.33
N ILE A 118 -4.33 -3.23 6.53
CA ILE A 118 -3.80 -4.60 6.53
C ILE A 118 -4.14 -5.25 5.20
N ALA A 119 -3.11 -5.71 4.52
CA ALA A 119 -3.14 -6.19 3.15
C ALA A 119 -2.31 -7.47 3.02
N VAL A 120 -2.43 -8.17 1.89
CA VAL A 120 -1.70 -9.42 1.64
C VAL A 120 -0.40 -9.15 0.91
N HIS A 121 0.64 -9.90 1.25
CA HIS A 121 1.81 -10.06 0.42
C HIS A 121 1.98 -11.54 0.07
N HIS A 122 1.94 -11.87 -1.22
CA HIS A 122 2.09 -13.24 -1.72
C HIS A 122 3.15 -13.26 -2.80
N HIS A 123 4.10 -14.18 -2.68
CA HIS A 123 5.08 -14.43 -3.72
C HIS A 123 4.60 -15.55 -4.61
N ASP A 124 4.65 -15.32 -5.92
CA ASP A 124 4.29 -16.33 -6.90
C ASP A 124 5.34 -17.45 -6.99
N ILE A 125 5.02 -18.45 -7.81
CA ILE A 125 5.90 -19.59 -8.05
C ILE A 125 7.19 -19.22 -8.80
N TYR A 126 7.27 -18.02 -9.37
CA TYR A 126 8.42 -17.50 -10.10
C TYR A 126 9.32 -16.63 -9.18
N GLY A 127 8.85 -16.22 -8.02
CA GLY A 127 9.60 -15.46 -7.04
C GLY A 127 10.80 -16.21 -6.45
N GLY A 128 11.75 -15.46 -5.88
CA GLY A 128 12.90 -16.03 -5.19
C GLY A 128 12.54 -16.77 -3.89
N THR A 129 11.42 -16.40 -3.27
CA THR A 129 10.96 -16.91 -1.98
C THR A 129 9.46 -17.24 -2.06
N TRP A 130 9.12 -18.27 -2.85
CA TRP A 130 7.72 -18.69 -3.02
C TRP A 130 7.13 -19.12 -1.67
N ASP A 131 5.93 -18.64 -1.34
CA ASP A 131 5.32 -18.87 -0.02
C ASP A 131 4.56 -20.19 0.11
N GLY A 132 4.55 -20.99 -0.96
CA GLY A 132 3.98 -22.35 -1.01
C GLY A 132 2.55 -22.43 -1.55
N PHE A 133 1.92 -21.31 -1.92
CA PHE A 133 0.54 -21.31 -2.45
C PHE A 133 0.48 -21.01 -3.95
N THR A 134 -0.36 -21.72 -4.69
CA THR A 134 -0.58 -21.46 -6.13
C THR A 134 -1.80 -22.20 -6.68
N GLU A 135 -2.41 -21.72 -7.76
CA GLU A 135 -3.46 -22.47 -8.48
C GLU A 135 -2.92 -23.63 -9.34
N TYR A 136 -1.59 -23.76 -9.50
CA TYR A 136 -1.00 -24.95 -10.11
C TYR A 136 -1.21 -26.18 -9.24
N SER A 137 -1.30 -27.36 -9.85
CA SER A 137 -1.29 -28.61 -9.09
C SER A 137 0.03 -28.77 -8.32
N SER A 138 0.02 -29.53 -7.22
CA SER A 138 1.22 -29.78 -6.42
C SER A 138 2.38 -30.36 -7.26
N GLU A 139 2.10 -31.28 -8.18
CA GLU A 139 3.10 -31.87 -9.08
C GLU A 139 3.71 -30.83 -10.03
N GLU A 140 2.88 -29.97 -10.63
CA GLU A 140 3.34 -28.90 -11.51
C GLU A 140 4.14 -27.85 -10.73
N ALA A 141 3.69 -27.52 -9.52
CA ALA A 141 4.35 -26.53 -8.69
C ALA A 141 5.76 -26.99 -8.29
N VAL A 142 5.88 -28.22 -7.80
CA VAL A 142 7.17 -28.84 -7.44
C VAL A 142 8.10 -28.91 -8.66
N ARG A 143 7.57 -29.28 -9.83
CA ARG A 143 8.36 -29.29 -11.08
C ARG A 143 8.89 -27.90 -11.41
N LEU A 144 8.03 -26.89 -11.50
CA LEU A 144 8.40 -25.52 -11.88
C LEU A 144 9.41 -24.92 -10.91
N ARG A 145 9.23 -25.13 -9.59
CA ARG A 145 10.19 -24.66 -8.59
C ARG A 145 11.52 -25.38 -8.65
N THR A 146 11.52 -26.70 -8.86
CA THR A 146 12.78 -27.46 -9.00
C THR A 146 13.55 -27.02 -10.24
N GLU A 147 12.86 -26.80 -11.37
CA GLU A 147 13.46 -26.30 -12.61
C GLU A 147 14.07 -24.90 -12.43
N ARG A 148 13.41 -24.02 -11.65
CA ARG A 148 13.82 -22.62 -11.49
C ARG A 148 14.85 -22.39 -10.38
N ALA A 149 14.64 -22.98 -9.21
CA ALA A 149 15.42 -22.72 -7.99
C ALA A 149 16.38 -23.88 -7.62
N GLY A 150 16.38 -24.97 -8.39
CA GLY A 150 17.17 -26.17 -8.10
C GLY A 150 16.59 -27.06 -6.99
N SER A 151 15.65 -26.54 -6.20
CA SER A 151 14.87 -27.26 -5.20
C SER A 151 13.51 -26.60 -5.03
N ALA A 152 12.47 -27.39 -4.77
CA ALA A 152 11.16 -26.85 -4.45
C ALA A 152 11.01 -26.59 -2.95
N GLU A 153 10.52 -25.40 -2.60
CA GLU A 153 9.91 -25.15 -1.30
C GLU A 153 8.68 -26.04 -1.09
N GLU A 154 8.24 -26.18 0.17
CA GLU A 154 7.06 -26.97 0.50
C GLU A 154 5.80 -26.36 -0.15
N TYR A 155 5.06 -27.18 -0.91
CA TYR A 155 3.72 -26.84 -1.41
C TYR A 155 2.71 -26.89 -0.26
N ARG A 156 2.02 -25.77 -0.03
CA ARG A 156 1.07 -25.57 1.07
C ARG A 156 -0.40 -25.57 0.65
N GLY A 157 -0.70 -25.35 -0.63
CA GLY A 157 -2.07 -25.39 -1.13
C GLY A 157 -2.37 -24.45 -2.29
N THR A 158 -3.67 -24.26 -2.54
CA THR A 158 -4.23 -23.33 -3.52
C THR A 158 -4.29 -21.90 -2.99
N LEU A 159 -4.68 -20.92 -3.82
CA LEU A 159 -4.91 -19.57 -3.32
C LEU A 159 -6.14 -19.49 -2.40
N ALA A 160 -7.10 -20.40 -2.55
CA ALA A 160 -8.19 -20.52 -1.58
C ALA A 160 -7.68 -20.98 -0.21
N ASP A 161 -6.67 -21.85 -0.16
CA ASP A 161 -6.03 -22.27 1.09
C ASP A 161 -5.25 -21.10 1.73
N LEU A 162 -4.55 -20.29 0.92
CA LEU A 162 -3.92 -19.05 1.38
C LEU A 162 -4.95 -18.14 2.05
N MET A 163 -6.06 -17.85 1.38
CA MET A 163 -7.11 -16.98 1.92
C MET A 163 -7.80 -17.59 3.15
N ALA A 164 -7.89 -18.92 3.23
CA ALA A 164 -8.39 -19.60 4.43
C ALA A 164 -7.44 -19.44 5.63
N VAL A 165 -6.13 -19.36 5.43
CA VAL A 165 -5.18 -19.05 6.52
C VAL A 165 -5.35 -17.60 6.96
N LEU A 166 -5.39 -16.65 6.01
CA LEU A 166 -5.61 -15.23 6.31
C LEU A 166 -6.96 -14.97 7.01
N GLY A 167 -8.00 -15.71 6.62
CA GLY A 167 -9.35 -15.63 7.18
C GLY A 167 -9.50 -16.14 8.62
N LYS A 168 -8.47 -16.75 9.22
CA LYS A 168 -8.45 -17.10 10.64
C LYS A 168 -8.18 -15.90 11.55
N THR A 169 -7.72 -14.79 10.97
CA THR A 169 -7.41 -13.56 11.69
C THR A 169 -8.65 -12.69 11.87
N PRO A 170 -8.63 -11.72 12.80
CA PRO A 170 -9.66 -10.68 12.85
C PRO A 170 -9.49 -9.63 11.74
N PHE A 171 -8.50 -9.75 10.85
CA PHE A 171 -8.17 -8.78 9.82
C PHE A 171 -8.88 -9.10 8.50
N SER A 172 -9.14 -8.06 7.69
CA SER A 172 -9.78 -8.21 6.38
C SER A 172 -8.77 -7.92 5.27
N PHE A 173 -8.41 -8.94 4.51
CA PHE A 173 -7.51 -8.85 3.37
C PHE A 173 -8.32 -8.65 2.07
N ARG A 174 -8.27 -7.45 1.49
CA ARG A 174 -8.94 -7.11 0.21
C ARG A 174 -8.04 -6.42 -0.80
N SER A 175 -6.82 -6.10 -0.37
CA SER A 175 -5.79 -5.43 -1.14
C SER A 175 -4.45 -6.09 -0.88
N GLY A 176 -3.47 -5.81 -1.72
CA GLY A 176 -2.11 -6.26 -1.47
C GLY A 176 -1.21 -6.29 -2.68
N CYS A 177 -0.19 -7.12 -2.59
CA CYS A 177 0.73 -7.45 -3.66
C CYS A 177 0.80 -8.98 -3.74
N THR A 178 0.38 -9.56 -4.85
CA THR A 178 0.34 -11.03 -5.00
C THR A 178 1.31 -11.53 -6.07
N ASN A 179 2.32 -10.73 -6.39
CA ASN A 179 3.29 -10.92 -7.47
C ASN A 179 2.64 -11.46 -8.74
N GLU A 180 1.49 -10.91 -9.09
CA GLU A 180 0.69 -11.40 -10.20
C GLU A 180 1.11 -10.77 -11.53
N GLU A 181 2.24 -10.05 -11.60
CA GLU A 181 2.68 -9.30 -12.78
C GLU A 181 2.69 -10.21 -14.00
N TYR A 182 3.37 -11.35 -13.88
CA TYR A 182 3.60 -12.29 -14.96
C TYR A 182 2.50 -13.33 -15.08
N ASP A 183 1.92 -13.74 -13.95
CA ASP A 183 0.93 -14.80 -13.88
C ASP A 183 -0.23 -14.43 -12.94
N LYS A 184 -1.40 -14.21 -13.53
CA LYS A 184 -2.62 -13.87 -12.79
C LYS A 184 -3.19 -15.06 -12.01
N ASN A 185 -2.61 -16.26 -12.13
CA ASN A 185 -2.88 -17.41 -11.27
C ASN A 185 -2.25 -17.30 -9.88
N SER A 186 -1.54 -16.22 -9.59
CA SER A 186 -1.05 -15.86 -8.24
C SER A 186 -2.02 -14.95 -7.48
N MET A 187 -3.09 -14.48 -8.13
CA MET A 187 -4.03 -13.49 -7.55
C MET A 187 -5.29 -14.17 -6.99
N PRO A 188 -5.50 -14.19 -5.65
CA PRO A 188 -6.68 -14.80 -5.03
C PRO A 188 -7.96 -14.04 -5.39
N ASP A 189 -9.12 -14.71 -5.37
CA ASP A 189 -10.41 -14.12 -5.77
C ASP A 189 -10.85 -12.94 -4.89
N GLU A 190 -10.42 -12.92 -3.63
CA GLU A 190 -10.73 -11.91 -2.64
C GLU A 190 -9.94 -10.59 -2.80
N ILE A 191 -8.79 -10.62 -3.48
CA ILE A 191 -7.84 -9.47 -3.58
C ILE A 191 -8.20 -8.54 -4.74
N ILE A 192 -9.19 -7.69 -4.54
CA ILE A 192 -9.74 -6.85 -5.62
C ILE A 192 -8.87 -5.64 -5.99
N CYS A 193 -7.99 -5.22 -5.08
CA CYS A 193 -7.05 -4.12 -5.25
C CYS A 193 -5.63 -4.66 -5.20
N SER A 194 -4.76 -4.32 -6.14
CA SER A 194 -3.36 -4.75 -6.07
C SER A 194 -2.37 -3.68 -6.51
N THR A 195 -1.15 -3.75 -5.99
CA THR A 195 -0.03 -2.91 -6.41
C THR A 195 0.98 -3.65 -7.31
N CYS A 196 0.80 -4.95 -7.55
CA CYS A 196 1.79 -5.86 -8.16
C CYS A 196 1.34 -6.44 -9.51
N SER A 197 0.70 -5.59 -10.32
CA SER A 197 0.26 -6.01 -11.67
C SER A 197 1.31 -5.83 -12.75
N GLY A 198 2.35 -5.04 -12.46
CA GLY A 198 3.36 -4.62 -13.42
C GLY A 198 2.90 -3.50 -14.35
N TYR A 199 1.61 -3.16 -14.35
CA TYR A 199 1.08 -2.06 -15.16
C TYR A 199 1.49 -0.72 -14.58
N ALA A 200 2.03 0.16 -15.42
CA ALA A 200 2.25 1.55 -15.09
C ALA A 200 0.90 2.27 -14.88
N GLY A 201 0.82 3.09 -13.83
CA GLY A 201 -0.35 3.95 -13.56
C GLY A 201 -0.36 5.26 -14.36
N PHE A 202 0.46 5.37 -15.39
CA PHE A 202 0.62 6.58 -16.22
C PHE A 202 0.86 6.21 -17.69
N GLY A 203 0.74 7.20 -18.58
CA GLY A 203 0.92 6.97 -20.02
C GLY A 203 -0.19 6.11 -20.64
N GLU A 204 0.19 5.21 -21.55
CA GLU A 204 -0.74 4.30 -22.23
C GLU A 204 -1.17 3.15 -21.27
N PRO A 205 -2.47 2.95 -21.00
CA PRO A 205 -2.95 1.90 -20.11
C PRO A 205 -2.51 0.50 -20.55
N GLY A 206 -2.00 -0.29 -19.60
CA GLY A 206 -1.51 -1.64 -19.85
C GLY A 206 -0.02 -1.71 -20.20
N THR A 207 0.67 -0.57 -20.32
CA THR A 207 2.14 -0.51 -20.37
C THR A 207 2.72 -1.17 -19.13
N THR A 208 3.71 -2.05 -19.28
CA THR A 208 4.38 -2.72 -18.17
C THR A 208 5.75 -2.13 -17.88
N LEU A 209 6.11 -2.05 -16.61
CA LEU A 209 7.44 -1.61 -16.14
C LEU A 209 7.86 -2.50 -14.97
N ALA A 210 9.15 -2.81 -14.82
CA ALA A 210 9.66 -3.53 -13.64
C ALA A 210 9.88 -2.60 -12.42
N ASP A 211 9.93 -3.18 -11.23
CA ASP A 211 9.82 -2.48 -9.92
C ASP A 211 10.90 -1.44 -9.65
N LYS A 212 12.11 -1.68 -10.18
CA LYS A 212 13.31 -0.89 -9.89
C LYS A 212 13.89 -0.16 -11.12
N GLU A 213 13.36 -0.43 -12.31
CA GLU A 213 14.00 0.05 -13.55
C GLU A 213 13.74 1.53 -13.83
N ASN A 214 12.58 2.04 -13.41
CA ASN A 214 12.19 3.42 -13.66
C ASN A 214 11.43 3.99 -12.44
N PRO A 215 11.91 5.08 -11.81
CA PRO A 215 11.23 5.68 -10.66
C PRO A 215 9.85 6.25 -11.00
N ASP A 216 9.56 6.58 -12.27
CA ASP A 216 8.22 6.95 -12.72
C ASP A 216 7.21 5.81 -12.53
N ARG A 217 7.63 4.56 -12.30
CA ARG A 217 6.71 3.49 -11.92
C ARG A 217 5.92 3.83 -10.64
N GLY A 218 6.44 4.66 -9.76
CA GLY A 218 5.70 5.16 -8.59
C GLY A 218 4.58 6.14 -8.95
N ARG A 219 4.58 6.74 -10.15
CA ARG A 219 3.58 7.73 -10.59
C ARG A 219 2.29 7.05 -11.01
N ASN A 220 1.18 7.49 -10.43
CA ASN A 220 -0.17 7.09 -10.82
C ASN A 220 -0.99 8.33 -11.19
N ALA A 221 -1.30 8.48 -12.47
CA ALA A 221 -2.26 9.44 -13.01
C ALA A 221 -3.67 8.82 -13.18
N PHE A 222 -3.77 7.49 -13.16
CA PHE A 222 -5.03 6.74 -13.18
C PHE A 222 -4.89 5.41 -12.43
N ILE A 223 -6.03 4.81 -12.10
CA ILE A 223 -6.13 3.42 -11.65
C ILE A 223 -6.35 2.54 -12.88
N THR A 224 -5.48 1.54 -13.07
CA THR A 224 -5.68 0.52 -14.10
C THR A 224 -6.75 -0.45 -13.65
N THR A 225 -7.69 -0.80 -14.52
CA THR A 225 -8.81 -1.69 -14.21
C THR A 225 -9.01 -2.73 -15.28
N GLY A 226 -9.56 -3.89 -14.91
CA GLY A 226 -9.79 -4.97 -15.87
C GLY A 226 -10.51 -6.16 -15.26
N MET A 227 -10.97 -7.07 -16.13
CA MET A 227 -11.69 -8.28 -15.73
C MET A 227 -10.76 -9.49 -15.72
N TRP A 228 -10.68 -10.21 -14.59
CA TRP A 228 -9.99 -11.49 -14.46
C TRP A 228 -10.87 -12.49 -13.72
N LYS A 229 -11.07 -13.70 -14.27
CA LYS A 229 -11.99 -14.72 -13.73
C LYS A 229 -13.41 -14.19 -13.42
N GLY A 230 -13.89 -13.20 -14.20
CA GLY A 230 -15.20 -12.57 -13.99
C GLY A 230 -15.24 -11.57 -12.83
N ILE A 231 -14.10 -11.25 -12.22
CA ILE A 231 -13.95 -10.27 -11.13
C ILE A 231 -13.31 -9.01 -11.70
N ARG A 232 -13.91 -7.85 -11.43
CA ARG A 232 -13.28 -6.56 -11.74
C ARG A 232 -12.20 -6.28 -10.71
N ARG A 233 -10.97 -6.11 -11.18
CA ARG A 233 -9.78 -5.80 -10.39
C ARG A 233 -9.31 -4.39 -10.70
N LYS A 234 -8.59 -3.81 -9.74
CA LYS A 234 -8.05 -2.46 -9.80
C LYS A 234 -6.59 -2.47 -9.36
N TRP A 235 -5.76 -1.74 -10.07
CA TRP A 235 -4.32 -1.72 -9.86
C TRP A 235 -3.75 -0.32 -9.80
N LEU A 236 -2.85 -0.14 -8.84
CA LEU A 236 -1.91 0.97 -8.77
C LEU A 236 -0.49 0.44 -9.04
N SER A 237 0.40 1.30 -9.49
CA SER A 237 1.83 1.00 -9.57
C SER A 237 2.56 1.60 -8.37
N HIS A 238 3.71 1.01 -8.04
CA HIS A 238 4.60 1.49 -6.99
C HIS A 238 6.06 1.40 -7.45
N PHE A 239 6.93 2.17 -6.81
CA PHE A 239 8.38 2.10 -6.98
C PHE A 239 9.04 1.64 -5.68
N LEU A 240 10.03 0.74 -5.79
CA LEU A 240 10.72 0.15 -4.64
C LEU A 240 11.84 1.07 -4.13
N ILE A 241 11.76 1.43 -2.85
CA ILE A 241 12.64 2.35 -2.13
C ILE A 241 13.50 1.57 -1.13
N ASP A 242 14.38 0.72 -1.65
CA ASP A 242 15.24 -0.19 -0.87
C ASP A 242 16.64 0.36 -0.56
N SER A 243 16.96 1.56 -1.06
CA SER A 243 18.31 2.12 -1.00
C SER A 243 18.28 3.65 -1.03
N ASP A 244 19.39 4.28 -0.64
CA ASP A 244 19.51 5.75 -0.68
C ASP A 244 19.37 6.32 -2.09
N LEU A 245 19.80 5.56 -3.11
CA LEU A 245 19.67 5.93 -4.52
C LEU A 245 18.19 5.92 -4.93
N ASN A 246 17.50 4.79 -4.73
CA ASN A 246 16.08 4.67 -5.07
C ASN A 246 15.22 5.65 -4.25
N ARG A 247 15.57 5.91 -3.00
CA ARG A 247 14.94 6.96 -2.20
C ARG A 247 15.09 8.34 -2.84
N LYS A 248 16.27 8.70 -3.33
CA LYS A 248 16.49 9.99 -4.01
C LYS A 248 15.65 10.07 -5.30
N ASP A 249 15.64 9.00 -6.09
CA ASP A 249 14.87 8.96 -7.33
C ASP A 249 13.35 9.04 -7.08
N ALA A 250 12.87 8.43 -5.99
CA ALA A 250 11.49 8.57 -5.52
C ALA A 250 11.16 10.02 -5.11
N GLN A 251 12.07 10.71 -4.40
CA GLN A 251 11.90 12.11 -4.01
C GLN A 251 11.87 13.05 -5.21
N ASP A 252 12.76 12.83 -6.18
CA ASP A 252 12.84 13.63 -7.40
C ASP A 252 11.57 13.41 -8.25
N THR A 253 11.10 12.17 -8.37
CA THR A 253 9.83 11.84 -9.04
C THR A 253 8.65 12.51 -8.35
N PHE A 254 8.48 12.32 -7.04
CA PHE A 254 7.40 12.95 -6.27
C PHE A 254 7.39 14.47 -6.44
N SER A 255 8.55 15.12 -6.38
CA SER A 255 8.69 16.57 -6.50
C SER A 255 8.30 17.11 -7.89
N SER A 256 8.29 16.25 -8.90
CA SER A 256 7.91 16.58 -10.29
C SER A 256 6.44 16.31 -10.60
N MET A 257 5.68 15.75 -9.66
CA MET A 257 4.28 15.38 -9.85
C MET A 257 3.30 16.53 -9.61
N GLU A 258 2.13 16.42 -10.24
CA GLU A 258 1.02 17.35 -10.10
C GLU A 258 0.01 16.90 -9.04
N GLY A 259 -0.80 17.82 -8.51
CA GLY A 259 -1.74 17.54 -7.43
C GLY A 259 -2.92 16.62 -7.73
N GLY A 260 -3.11 16.25 -8.99
CA GLY A 260 -4.09 15.26 -9.43
C GLY A 260 -3.53 13.84 -9.49
N GLU A 261 -2.26 13.64 -9.15
CA GLU A 261 -1.59 12.34 -9.21
C GLU A 261 -1.39 11.73 -7.81
N VAL A 262 -1.05 10.45 -7.78
CA VAL A 262 -0.70 9.69 -6.58
C VAL A 262 0.68 9.06 -6.76
N PHE A 263 1.58 9.26 -5.79
CA PHE A 263 2.83 8.52 -5.73
C PHE A 263 2.68 7.23 -4.90
N GLY A 264 3.14 6.11 -5.43
CA GLY A 264 3.22 4.82 -4.74
C GLY A 264 4.65 4.45 -4.41
N GLY A 265 4.98 4.39 -3.12
CA GLY A 265 6.26 3.86 -2.63
C GLY A 265 6.09 2.46 -2.06
N LEU A 266 7.08 1.60 -2.27
CA LEU A 266 7.18 0.27 -1.67
C LEU A 266 8.50 0.14 -0.91
N MET A 267 8.47 -0.49 0.27
CA MET A 267 9.65 -0.97 1.00
C MET A 267 9.38 -2.33 1.64
N HIS A 268 10.43 -2.98 2.13
CA HIS A 268 10.36 -4.12 3.03
C HIS A 268 10.67 -3.69 4.46
N SER A 269 10.22 -4.48 5.44
CA SER A 269 10.59 -4.29 6.87
C SER A 269 11.98 -4.83 7.19
N GLN A 270 12.98 -4.56 6.34
CA GLN A 270 14.35 -5.05 6.48
C GLN A 270 15.28 -3.98 7.05
N LYS A 271 16.37 -4.43 7.68
CA LYS A 271 17.28 -3.56 8.44
C LYS A 271 17.95 -2.48 7.59
N ASP A 272 18.34 -2.84 6.38
CA ASP A 272 18.96 -1.95 5.39
C ASP A 272 17.98 -0.96 4.76
N GLU A 273 16.67 -1.28 4.77
CA GLU A 273 15.62 -0.40 4.25
C GLU A 273 15.06 0.60 5.27
N LEU A 274 15.30 0.39 6.57
CA LEU A 274 14.78 1.28 7.63
C LEU A 274 15.26 2.74 7.47
N SER A 275 16.54 2.94 7.13
CA SER A 275 17.11 4.29 6.97
C SER A 275 16.54 5.02 5.74
N PRO A 276 16.51 4.41 4.54
CA PRO A 276 15.77 4.92 3.40
C PRO A 276 14.31 5.24 3.72
N PHE A 277 13.62 4.37 4.47
CA PHE A 277 12.24 4.57 4.88
C PHE A 277 12.03 5.80 5.75
N ILE A 278 12.78 5.92 6.84
CA ILE A 278 12.70 7.09 7.73
C ILE A 278 12.96 8.37 6.94
N SER A 279 14.00 8.36 6.11
CA SER A 279 14.39 9.52 5.30
C SER A 279 13.35 9.90 4.25
N PHE A 280 12.62 8.92 3.70
CA PHE A 280 11.53 9.18 2.76
C PHE A 280 10.29 9.74 3.46
N LEU A 281 9.92 9.21 4.63
CA LEU A 281 8.84 9.76 5.45
C LEU A 281 9.11 11.21 5.86
N GLU A 282 10.34 11.53 6.25
CA GLU A 282 10.73 12.89 6.62
C GLU A 282 10.57 13.86 5.45
N PHE A 283 10.96 13.44 4.24
CA PHE A 283 10.71 14.20 3.02
C PHE A 283 9.22 14.40 2.75
N LEU A 284 8.41 13.34 2.84
CA LEU A 284 6.96 13.44 2.64
C LEU A 284 6.34 14.38 3.68
N HIS A 285 6.82 14.36 4.93
CA HIS A 285 6.30 15.22 5.99
C HIS A 285 6.66 16.70 5.75
N GLU A 286 7.83 16.98 5.16
CA GLU A 286 8.16 18.33 4.71
C GLU A 286 7.16 18.84 3.65
N LYS A 287 6.71 17.95 2.74
CA LYS A 287 5.77 18.29 1.65
C LYS A 287 4.29 18.25 2.06
N ASP A 288 3.97 17.45 3.06
CA ASP A 288 2.64 17.30 3.65
C ASP A 288 2.75 17.23 5.19
N PRO A 289 2.94 18.37 5.87
CA PRO A 289 3.13 18.42 7.32
C PRO A 289 1.94 17.89 8.13
N SER A 290 0.76 17.80 7.51
CA SER A 290 -0.47 17.34 8.14
C SER A 290 -0.74 15.84 7.97
N GLY A 291 0.00 15.15 7.08
CA GLY A 291 -0.35 13.80 6.63
C GLY A 291 -1.66 13.73 5.83
N GLY A 292 -2.25 14.88 5.46
CA GLY A 292 -3.57 14.98 4.83
C GLY A 292 -3.62 14.40 3.41
N LYS A 293 -2.46 14.17 2.78
CA LYS A 293 -2.29 13.53 1.47
C LYS A 293 -1.91 12.05 1.54
N SER A 294 -1.54 11.57 2.73
CA SER A 294 -1.30 10.15 2.96
C SER A 294 -2.61 9.36 2.89
N ARG A 295 -2.61 8.30 2.08
CA ARG A 295 -3.73 7.37 1.92
C ARG A 295 -3.20 5.94 1.90
N THR A 296 -4.05 5.00 2.27
CA THR A 296 -3.77 3.59 2.01
C THR A 296 -4.13 3.23 0.57
N VAL A 297 -3.68 2.07 0.09
CA VAL A 297 -3.98 1.57 -1.27
C VAL A 297 -5.50 1.53 -1.51
N SER A 298 -6.26 0.96 -0.57
CA SER A 298 -7.72 0.89 -0.70
C SER A 298 -8.39 2.26 -0.64
N GLU A 299 -7.86 3.20 0.14
CA GLU A 299 -8.43 4.56 0.20
C GLU A 299 -8.25 5.31 -1.13
N ILE A 300 -7.14 5.13 -1.84
CA ILE A 300 -6.95 5.71 -3.18
C ILE A 300 -7.90 5.06 -4.18
N ILE A 301 -7.89 3.72 -4.24
CA ILE A 301 -8.63 2.97 -5.25
C ILE A 301 -10.15 3.13 -5.08
N ASN A 302 -10.64 3.18 -3.85
CA ASN A 302 -12.08 3.26 -3.56
C ASN A 302 -12.55 4.71 -3.31
N GLY A 303 -11.64 5.64 -3.03
CA GLY A 303 -11.97 7.02 -2.71
C GLY A 303 -12.25 7.92 -3.91
N GLY A 304 -12.10 7.41 -5.15
CA GLY A 304 -12.30 8.19 -6.36
C GLY A 304 -11.26 9.31 -6.54
N ILE A 305 -10.05 9.12 -6.00
CA ILE A 305 -8.96 10.10 -6.09
C ILE A 305 -8.44 10.21 -7.52
N LEU A 306 -8.33 9.06 -8.20
CA LEU A 306 -7.83 8.97 -9.57
C LEU A 306 -8.94 8.51 -10.52
N PRO A 307 -8.89 8.91 -11.79
CA PRO A 307 -9.74 8.33 -12.83
C PRO A 307 -9.37 6.86 -13.07
N GLU A 308 -10.32 6.07 -13.55
CA GLU A 308 -10.09 4.68 -13.96
C GLU A 308 -9.81 4.58 -15.47
N ARG A 309 -8.94 3.63 -15.85
CA ARG A 309 -8.65 3.25 -17.23
C ARG A 309 -8.74 1.74 -17.37
N GLU A 310 -9.52 1.28 -18.33
CA GLU A 310 -9.76 -0.16 -18.53
C GLU A 310 -8.78 -0.75 -19.52
N ILE A 311 -8.30 -1.97 -19.22
CA ILE A 311 -7.44 -2.77 -20.08
C ILE A 311 -8.04 -4.17 -20.30
N ALA A 312 -7.64 -4.81 -21.38
CA ALA A 312 -7.79 -6.26 -21.51
C ALA A 312 -6.69 -6.93 -20.69
N VAL A 313 -7.06 -7.72 -19.67
CA VAL A 313 -6.10 -8.39 -18.79
C VAL A 313 -5.54 -9.63 -19.52
N PRO A 314 -4.25 -9.66 -19.90
CA PRO A 314 -3.65 -10.86 -20.45
C PRO A 314 -3.62 -11.99 -19.41
N ARG A 315 -3.78 -13.22 -19.89
CA ARG A 315 -3.72 -14.43 -19.05
C ARG A 315 -2.30 -14.68 -18.54
N TYR A 316 -1.32 -14.44 -19.39
CA TYR A 316 0.12 -14.49 -19.14
C TYR A 316 0.75 -13.30 -19.85
N LEU A 317 1.72 -12.65 -19.22
CA LEU A 317 2.64 -11.80 -19.97
C LEU A 317 3.59 -12.74 -20.73
N GLU A 318 3.20 -13.18 -21.93
CA GLU A 318 3.91 -14.18 -22.75
C GLU A 318 5.37 -13.81 -23.07
N GLU A 319 5.77 -12.56 -22.85
CA GLU A 319 7.08 -12.02 -23.23
C GLU A 319 8.24 -12.34 -22.26
N TYR A 320 7.99 -12.96 -21.10
CA TYR A 320 9.01 -13.15 -20.06
C TYR A 320 9.53 -14.58 -19.87
N LYS A 321 9.21 -15.53 -20.76
CA LYS A 321 9.81 -16.88 -20.72
C LYS A 321 11.34 -16.87 -20.81
N ASP A 322 11.91 -15.85 -21.46
CA ASP A 322 13.33 -15.79 -21.79
C ASP A 322 14.15 -14.84 -20.91
N PHE A 323 13.53 -14.11 -19.96
CA PHE A 323 14.24 -13.08 -19.17
C PHE A 323 15.00 -13.62 -17.94
N PHE A 324 14.87 -14.92 -17.64
CA PHE A 324 15.47 -15.54 -16.47
C PHE A 324 16.18 -16.87 -16.76
N LEU A 325 16.61 -17.09 -18.02
CA LEU A 325 17.63 -18.09 -18.37
C LEU A 325 19.04 -17.54 -18.20
#